data_AF-A0AAD6QEN6-F1
#
_entry.id   AF-A0AAD6QEN6-F1
#
_cell.length_a   1.000
_cell.length_b   1.000
_cell.length_c   1.000
_cell.angle_alpha   90.00
_cell.angle_beta   90.00
_cell.angle_gamma   90.00
#
_symmetry.space_group_name_H-M   'P 1'
#
loop_
_entity.id
_entity.type
_entity.pdbx_description
1 polymer ?
#
loop_
_entity_poly.entity_id
_entity_poly.type
_entity_poly.pdbx_seq_one_letter_code
_entity_poly.pdbx_strand_id
1 'polypeptide(L)'
;MAEQKTKLSEVEQQLKKAEAAQRRRMQSEKAAREAEAEAIRKIRGQDSGRKKKEEKMRKQRDEVVQAKAAKADAIGPNTVRWVIGPTGTTVIFSDDIGLPRIFNSLPCSYPPPREKCAGPNCTNAYKYRDSKSKLPLCSLHCYKAIHGKMQPLITC
;
A
#
# COMPACT_ATOMS: atom_id res chain seq x y z
N MET A 1 67.92 31.67 55.79
CA MET A 1 67.91 30.33 55.13
C MET A 1 66.78 29.39 55.59
N ALA A 2 65.82 29.82 56.44
CA ALA A 2 64.73 28.94 56.91
C ALA A 2 63.50 28.89 55.96
N GLU A 3 63.18 29.97 55.24
CA GLU A 3 61.98 30.03 54.39
C GLU A 3 62.06 29.27 53.06
N GLN A 4 63.26 28.93 52.57
CA GLN A 4 63.39 28.17 51.31
C GLN A 4 63.12 26.67 51.51
N LYS A 5 63.42 26.12 52.69
CA LYS A 5 63.16 24.69 52.99
C LYS A 5 61.68 24.37 53.19
N THR A 6 60.89 25.31 53.71
CA THR A 6 59.43 25.14 53.87
C THR A 6 58.69 25.16 52.52
N LYS A 7 59.10 26.04 51.59
CA LYS A 7 58.55 26.11 50.23
C LYS A 7 58.80 24.83 49.41
N LEU A 8 59.97 24.20 49.56
CA LEU A 8 60.27 22.93 48.89
C LEU A 8 59.40 21.77 49.43
N SER A 9 59.16 21.72 50.73
CA SER A 9 58.28 20.72 51.35
C SER A 9 56.81 20.84 50.91
N GLU A 10 56.34 22.05 50.63
CA GLU A 10 54.95 22.27 50.19
C GLU A 10 54.74 21.83 48.74
N VAL A 11 55.72 22.10 47.87
CA VAL A 11 55.72 21.66 46.46
C VAL A 11 55.75 20.12 46.36
N GLU A 12 56.53 19.45 47.20
CA GLU A 12 56.57 17.98 47.25
C GLU A 12 55.25 17.35 47.73
N GLN A 13 54.58 17.97 48.70
CA GLN A 13 53.26 17.51 49.16
C GLN A 13 52.17 17.70 48.08
N GLN A 14 52.23 18.80 47.32
CA GLN A 14 51.32 19.04 46.20
C GLN A 14 51.55 18.03 45.06
N LEU A 15 52.81 17.71 44.75
CA LEU A 15 53.18 16.67 43.78
C LEU A 15 52.64 15.29 44.17
N LYS A 16 52.79 14.87 45.44
CA LYS A 16 52.20 13.61 45.92
C LYS A 16 50.68 13.57 45.83
N LYS A 17 50.00 14.69 46.10
CA LYS A 17 48.53 14.79 45.96
C LYS A 17 48.10 14.71 44.49
N ALA A 18 48.83 15.36 43.59
CA ALA A 18 48.58 15.31 42.15
C ALA A 18 48.80 13.90 41.58
N GLU A 19 49.87 13.21 41.99
CA GLU A 19 50.17 11.84 41.59
C GLU A 19 49.08 10.86 42.09
N ALA A 20 48.64 10.99 43.34
CA ALA A 20 47.55 10.19 43.88
C ALA A 20 46.22 10.43 43.14
N ALA A 21 45.93 11.68 42.76
CA ALA A 21 44.75 12.02 41.96
C ALA A 21 44.84 11.43 40.55
N GLN A 22 46.00 11.46 39.90
CA GLN A 22 46.22 10.84 38.59
C GLN A 22 46.08 9.31 38.64
N ARG A 23 46.63 8.65 39.66
CA ARG A 23 46.46 7.20 39.86
C ARG A 23 44.99 6.81 40.04
N ARG A 24 44.22 7.60 40.79
CA ARG A 24 42.76 7.38 40.95
C ARG A 24 42.01 7.52 39.62
N ARG A 25 42.33 8.56 38.83
CA ARG A 25 41.73 8.77 37.50
C ARG A 25 42.02 7.60 36.55
N MET A 26 43.27 7.13 36.53
CA MET A 26 43.69 6.00 35.70
C MET A 26 42.97 4.70 36.10
N GLN A 27 42.81 4.43 37.40
CA GLN A 27 42.06 3.26 37.88
C GLN A 27 40.57 3.36 37.54
N SER A 28 39.95 4.53 37.69
CA SER A 28 38.54 4.71 37.33
C SER A 28 38.31 4.55 35.83
N GLU A 29 39.23 5.05 35.00
CA GLU A 29 39.12 4.92 33.54
C GLU A 29 39.30 3.47 33.11
N LYS A 30 40.25 2.75 33.70
CA LYS A 30 40.45 1.32 33.44
C LYS A 30 39.22 0.50 33.83
N ALA A 31 38.66 0.75 35.02
CA ALA A 31 37.44 0.10 35.48
C ALA A 31 36.23 0.42 34.57
N ALA A 32 36.11 1.67 34.11
CA ALA A 32 35.05 2.06 33.18
C ALA A 32 35.18 1.35 31.82
N ARG A 33 36.40 1.26 31.26
CA ARG A 33 36.65 0.55 29.99
C ARG A 33 36.39 -0.95 30.10
N GLU A 34 36.77 -1.57 31.22
CA GLU A 34 36.52 -3.00 31.46
C GLU A 34 35.02 -3.27 31.62
N ALA A 35 34.28 -2.42 32.35
CA ALA A 35 32.83 -2.51 32.49
C ALA A 35 32.09 -2.30 31.16
N GLU A 36 32.52 -1.35 30.33
CA GLU A 36 31.97 -1.14 28.99
C GLU A 36 32.19 -2.36 28.08
N ALA A 37 33.40 -2.90 28.07
CA ALA A 37 33.74 -4.09 27.27
C ALA A 37 32.98 -5.35 27.74
N GLU A 38 32.70 -5.48 29.03
CA GLU A 38 31.85 -6.55 29.56
C GLU A 38 30.38 -6.36 29.18
N ALA A 39 29.86 -5.13 29.29
CA ALA A 39 28.49 -4.79 28.89
C ALA A 39 28.25 -5.07 27.39
N ILE A 40 29.19 -4.68 26.52
CA ILE A 40 29.14 -4.98 25.08
C ILE A 40 29.13 -6.49 24.83
N ARG A 41 29.99 -7.25 25.53
CA ARG A 41 30.03 -8.71 25.42
C ARG A 41 28.71 -9.36 25.86
N LYS A 42 28.08 -8.84 26.91
CA LYS A 42 26.80 -9.35 27.44
C LYS A 42 25.63 -9.10 26.48
N ILE A 43 25.54 -7.89 25.91
CA ILE A 43 24.52 -7.54 24.90
C ILE A 43 24.67 -8.44 23.67
N ARG A 44 25.89 -8.55 23.13
CA ARG A 44 26.16 -9.36 21.92
C ARG A 44 25.93 -10.86 22.14
N GLY A 45 26.21 -11.37 23.33
CA GLY A 45 25.99 -12.77 23.70
C GLY A 45 24.50 -13.14 23.77
N GLN A 46 23.68 -12.30 24.43
CA GLN A 46 22.24 -12.54 24.59
C GLN A 46 21.47 -12.47 23.26
N ASP A 47 21.85 -11.57 22.35
CA ASP A 47 21.12 -11.40 21.09
C ASP A 47 21.46 -12.45 20.02
N SER A 48 22.58 -13.15 20.14
CA SER A 48 23.07 -14.08 19.10
C SER A 48 22.10 -15.24 18.80
N GLY A 49 21.47 -15.82 19.84
CA GLY A 49 20.51 -16.92 19.69
C GLY A 49 19.14 -16.45 19.19
N ARG A 50 18.64 -15.33 19.73
CA ARG A 50 17.34 -14.76 19.35
C ARG A 50 17.37 -14.25 17.90
N LYS A 51 18.43 -13.51 17.53
CA LYS A 51 18.62 -12.96 16.19
C LYS A 51 18.77 -14.06 15.13
N LYS A 52 19.49 -15.16 15.43
CA LYS A 52 19.61 -16.31 14.52
C LYS A 52 18.27 -17.03 14.29
N LYS A 53 17.44 -17.15 15.32
CA LYS A 53 16.10 -17.74 15.19
C LYS A 53 15.15 -16.84 14.39
N GLU A 54 15.17 -15.54 14.66
CA GLU A 54 14.37 -14.55 13.94
C GLU A 54 14.78 -14.46 12.46
N GLU A 55 16.08 -14.47 12.17
CA GLU A 55 16.58 -14.48 10.80
C GLU A 55 16.16 -15.75 10.04
N LYS A 56 16.21 -16.93 10.69
CA LYS A 56 15.73 -18.19 10.10
C LYS A 56 14.22 -18.12 9.80
N MET A 57 13.42 -17.58 10.72
CA MET A 57 11.98 -17.40 10.51
C MET A 57 11.69 -16.39 9.38
N ARG A 58 12.46 -15.31 9.28
CA ARG A 58 12.33 -14.32 8.21
C ARG A 58 12.67 -14.95 6.85
N LYS A 59 13.80 -15.66 6.75
CA LYS A 59 14.17 -16.40 5.53
C LYS A 59 13.08 -17.38 5.09
N GLN A 60 12.51 -18.15 6.02
CA GLN A 60 11.40 -19.06 5.70
C GLN A 60 10.15 -18.32 5.21
N ARG A 61 9.81 -17.17 5.80
CA ARG A 61 8.69 -16.35 5.31
C ARG A 61 8.97 -15.80 3.92
N ASP A 62 10.16 -15.28 3.70
CA ASP A 62 10.58 -14.69 2.43
C ASP A 62 10.61 -15.77 1.33
N GLU A 63 11.09 -16.98 1.62
CA GLU A 63 11.07 -18.14 0.72
C GLU A 63 9.64 -18.56 0.36
N VAL A 64 8.72 -18.57 1.33
CA VAL A 64 7.30 -18.90 1.08
C VAL A 64 6.64 -17.83 0.22
N VAL A 65 6.95 -16.55 0.45
CA VAL A 65 6.43 -15.43 -0.36
C VAL A 65 7.00 -15.50 -1.78
N GLN A 66 8.30 -15.72 -1.93
CA GLN A 66 8.95 -15.87 -3.24
C GLN A 66 8.42 -17.10 -3.99
N ALA A 67 8.22 -18.24 -3.32
CA ALA A 67 7.65 -19.42 -3.95
C ALA A 67 6.19 -19.20 -4.38
N LYS A 68 5.41 -18.41 -3.63
CA LYS A 68 4.04 -18.02 -4.04
C LYS A 68 4.05 -17.03 -5.21
N ALA A 69 4.96 -16.07 -5.20
CA ALA A 69 5.14 -15.11 -6.29
C ALA A 69 5.59 -15.81 -7.58
N ALA A 70 6.62 -16.66 -7.52
CA ALA A 70 7.08 -17.44 -8.67
C ALA A 70 6.00 -18.40 -9.21
N LYS A 71 5.14 -18.95 -8.34
CA LYS A 71 3.97 -19.73 -8.79
C LYS A 71 2.88 -18.86 -9.42
N ALA A 72 2.72 -17.62 -8.98
CA ALA A 72 1.83 -16.64 -9.60
C ALA A 72 2.37 -16.20 -10.97
N ASP A 73 3.67 -15.99 -11.11
CA ASP A 73 4.33 -15.65 -12.37
C ASP A 73 4.33 -16.82 -13.37
N ALA A 74 4.34 -18.07 -12.87
CA ALA A 74 4.20 -19.26 -13.69
C ALA A 74 2.75 -19.51 -14.17
N ILE A 75 1.77 -18.87 -13.54
CA ILE A 75 0.38 -18.90 -14.01
C ILE A 75 0.29 -17.90 -15.14
N GLY A 76 0.01 -18.40 -16.35
CA GLY A 76 -0.08 -17.56 -17.53
C GLY A 76 -1.13 -16.44 -17.41
N PRO A 77 -0.97 -15.36 -18.19
CA PRO A 77 -2.00 -14.33 -18.31
C PRO A 77 -3.33 -14.94 -18.80
N ASN A 78 -4.44 -14.27 -18.54
CA ASN A 78 -5.80 -14.71 -18.86
C ASN A 78 -6.27 -15.99 -18.15
N THR A 79 -6.00 -16.13 -16.86
CA THR A 79 -6.44 -17.29 -16.06
C THR A 79 -7.40 -16.91 -14.93
N VAL A 80 -8.34 -17.82 -14.62
CA VAL A 80 -9.25 -17.70 -13.48
C VAL A 80 -9.05 -18.92 -12.59
N ARG A 81 -8.80 -18.72 -11.30
CA ARG A 81 -8.58 -19.80 -10.34
C ARG A 81 -9.79 -19.98 -9.44
N TRP A 82 -10.15 -21.24 -9.22
CA TRP A 82 -11.23 -21.62 -8.32
C TRP A 82 -10.63 -22.44 -7.17
N VAL A 83 -10.79 -21.95 -5.93
CA VAL A 83 -10.35 -22.64 -4.72
C VAL A 83 -11.57 -22.95 -3.86
N ILE A 84 -11.80 -24.24 -3.62
CA ILE A 84 -12.86 -24.73 -2.73
C ILE A 84 -12.22 -25.13 -1.40
N GLY A 85 -12.65 -24.51 -0.31
CA GLY A 85 -12.20 -24.82 1.04
C GLY A 85 -13.37 -25.06 1.99
N PRO A 86 -13.09 -25.54 3.21
CA PRO A 86 -14.14 -25.82 4.21
C PRO A 86 -14.88 -24.55 4.67
N THR A 87 -14.25 -23.38 4.58
CA THR A 87 -14.85 -22.08 4.93
C THR A 87 -15.64 -21.45 3.79
N GLY A 88 -15.50 -21.97 2.56
CA GLY A 88 -16.18 -21.43 1.39
C GLY A 88 -15.38 -21.58 0.10
N THR A 89 -15.96 -21.03 -0.95
CA THR A 89 -15.38 -21.03 -2.29
C THR A 89 -14.84 -19.64 -2.63
N THR A 90 -13.61 -19.57 -3.10
CA THR A 90 -12.96 -18.34 -3.56
C THR A 90 -12.61 -18.45 -5.03
N VAL A 91 -13.07 -17.50 -5.84
CA VAL A 91 -12.71 -17.36 -7.26
C VAL A 91 -11.79 -16.16 -7.41
N ILE A 92 -10.65 -16.35 -8.05
CA ILE A 92 -9.60 -15.34 -8.22
C ILE A 92 -9.43 -15.07 -9.71
N PHE A 93 -9.56 -13.81 -10.10
CA PHE A 93 -9.33 -13.33 -11.46
C PHE A 93 -7.94 -12.70 -11.52
N SER A 94 -7.19 -12.94 -12.61
CA SER A 94 -5.92 -12.28 -12.85
C SER A 94 -6.11 -10.80 -13.19
N ASP A 95 -5.13 -9.98 -12.82
CA ASP A 95 -5.20 -8.51 -12.93
C ASP A 95 -5.36 -8.02 -14.38
N ASP A 96 -4.90 -8.80 -15.35
CA ASP A 96 -4.97 -8.49 -16.78
C ASP A 96 -6.39 -8.65 -17.36
N ILE A 97 -7.19 -9.56 -16.83
CA ILE A 97 -8.60 -9.76 -17.24
C ILE A 97 -9.52 -8.77 -16.51
N GLY A 98 -9.16 -8.41 -15.29
CA GLY A 98 -10.01 -7.65 -14.37
C GLY A 98 -11.26 -8.44 -13.94
N LEU A 99 -12.17 -7.75 -13.25
CA LEU A 99 -13.41 -8.36 -12.77
C LEU A 99 -14.50 -8.38 -13.87
N PRO A 100 -15.25 -9.48 -14.00
CA PRO A 100 -16.39 -9.56 -14.88
C PRO A 100 -17.41 -8.42 -14.66
N ARG A 101 -18.01 -7.92 -15.75
CA ARG A 101 -19.01 -6.83 -15.71
C ARG A 101 -20.24 -7.11 -14.86
N ILE A 102 -20.52 -8.38 -14.54
CA ILE A 102 -21.61 -8.77 -13.64
C ILE A 102 -21.43 -8.24 -12.21
N PHE A 103 -20.18 -7.96 -11.79
CA PHE A 103 -19.88 -7.34 -10.50
C PHE A 103 -20.09 -5.82 -10.53
N ASN A 104 -20.17 -5.23 -11.72
CA ASN A 104 -20.52 -3.83 -11.90
C ASN A 104 -22.05 -3.73 -11.93
N SER A 105 -22.69 -3.89 -10.76
CA SER A 105 -24.09 -3.50 -10.62
C SER A 105 -24.17 -1.98 -10.76
N LEU A 106 -24.50 -1.52 -11.97
CA LEU A 106 -24.89 -0.13 -12.16
C LEU A 106 -26.07 0.13 -11.22
N PRO A 107 -26.03 1.18 -10.39
CA PRO A 107 -27.16 1.52 -9.55
C PRO A 107 -28.38 1.70 -10.45
N CYS A 108 -29.42 0.90 -10.19
CA CYS A 108 -30.70 1.05 -10.86
C CYS A 108 -31.23 2.43 -10.49
N SER A 109 -31.13 3.41 -11.40
CA SER A 109 -31.70 4.72 -11.18
C SER A 109 -33.20 4.61 -11.34
N TYR A 110 -33.94 4.79 -10.26
CA TYR A 110 -35.39 4.94 -10.31
C TYR A 110 -35.77 6.43 -10.23
N PRO A 111 -36.63 6.93 -11.14
CA PRO A 111 -37.28 6.21 -12.24
C PRO A 111 -36.33 5.92 -13.41
N PRO A 112 -36.59 4.87 -14.23
CA PRO A 112 -35.80 4.58 -15.42
C PRO A 112 -35.68 5.80 -16.34
N PRO A 113 -34.53 6.00 -17.00
CA PRO A 113 -34.37 7.06 -17.99
C PRO A 113 -35.48 6.98 -19.05
N ARG A 114 -36.12 8.12 -19.33
CA ARG A 114 -37.20 8.17 -20.34
C ARG A 114 -36.63 7.82 -21.72
N GLU A 115 -37.38 7.02 -22.48
CA GLU A 115 -37.04 6.70 -23.87
C GLU A 115 -36.93 7.98 -24.72
N LYS A 116 -36.00 7.98 -25.68
CA LYS A 116 -35.83 9.08 -26.64
C LYS A 116 -36.80 8.91 -27.81
N CYS A 117 -37.13 10.03 -28.46
CA CYS A 117 -37.93 10.05 -29.67
C CYS A 117 -37.23 9.29 -30.81
N ALA A 118 -37.97 8.45 -31.54
CA ALA A 118 -37.51 7.74 -32.72
C ALA A 118 -37.49 8.60 -34.00
N GLY A 119 -37.81 9.89 -33.89
CA GLY A 119 -37.75 10.82 -35.02
C GLY A 119 -36.32 10.97 -35.55
N PRO A 120 -36.12 11.11 -36.86
CA PRO A 120 -34.79 11.31 -37.42
C PRO A 120 -34.15 12.57 -36.81
N ASN A 121 -32.90 12.44 -36.37
CA ASN A 121 -32.13 13.50 -35.71
C ASN A 121 -32.80 14.11 -34.44
N CYS A 122 -33.74 13.41 -33.81
CA CYS A 122 -34.42 13.90 -32.61
C CYS A 122 -33.77 13.34 -31.33
N THR A 123 -33.37 14.22 -30.41
CA THR A 123 -32.81 13.84 -29.09
C THR A 123 -33.78 14.04 -27.93
N ASN A 124 -34.99 14.55 -28.21
CA ASN A 124 -36.00 14.85 -27.20
C ASN A 124 -36.56 13.57 -26.55
N ALA A 125 -36.98 13.69 -25.29
CA ALA A 125 -37.74 12.62 -24.62
C ALA A 125 -39.09 12.38 -25.32
N TYR A 126 -39.54 11.11 -25.32
CA TYR A 126 -40.83 10.76 -25.89
C TYR A 126 -42.00 11.37 -25.11
N LYS A 127 -43.09 11.66 -25.82
CA LYS A 127 -44.36 12.15 -25.26
C LYS A 127 -45.49 11.13 -25.43
N TYR A 128 -45.55 10.48 -26.59
CA TYR A 128 -46.58 9.49 -26.92
C TYR A 128 -45.98 8.36 -27.75
N ARG A 129 -46.72 7.25 -27.88
CA ARG A 129 -46.34 6.12 -28.73
C ARG A 129 -47.26 6.09 -29.93
N ASP A 130 -46.70 6.01 -31.13
CA ASP A 130 -47.52 5.87 -32.32
C ASP A 130 -48.29 4.53 -32.27
N SER A 131 -49.59 4.56 -32.52
CA SER A 131 -50.43 3.36 -32.45
C SER A 131 -50.06 2.33 -33.53
N LYS A 132 -49.54 2.79 -34.68
CA LYS A 132 -49.18 1.95 -35.83
C LYS A 132 -47.75 1.41 -35.76
N SER A 133 -46.75 2.29 -35.72
CA SER A 133 -45.33 1.88 -35.68
C SER A 133 -44.87 1.45 -34.29
N LYS A 134 -45.66 1.76 -33.25
CA LYS A 134 -45.29 1.54 -31.84
C LYS A 134 -44.00 2.25 -31.45
N LEU A 135 -43.57 3.26 -32.22
CA LEU A 135 -42.36 4.01 -31.91
C LEU A 135 -42.64 5.16 -30.92
N PRO A 136 -41.69 5.47 -30.01
CA PRO A 136 -41.78 6.62 -29.10
C PRO A 136 -41.57 7.93 -29.88
N LEU A 137 -42.50 8.89 -29.75
CA LEU A 137 -42.46 10.17 -30.46
C LEU A 137 -42.67 11.37 -29.55
N CYS A 138 -42.02 12.48 -29.88
CA CYS A 138 -42.13 13.74 -29.14
C CYS A 138 -43.08 14.76 -29.81
N SER A 139 -43.32 14.63 -31.13
CA SER A 139 -44.08 15.62 -31.91
C SER A 139 -44.67 15.01 -33.20
N LEU A 140 -45.70 15.67 -33.72
CA LEU A 140 -46.31 15.32 -35.01
C LEU A 140 -45.34 15.45 -36.19
N HIS A 141 -44.32 16.31 -36.08
CA HIS A 141 -43.27 16.41 -37.09
C HIS A 141 -42.48 15.10 -37.19
N CYS A 142 -42.04 14.56 -36.04
CA CYS A 142 -41.36 13.26 -35.99
C CYS A 142 -42.26 12.12 -36.49
N TYR A 143 -43.57 12.17 -36.18
CA TYR A 143 -44.55 11.23 -36.74
C TYR A 143 -44.59 11.26 -38.27
N LYS A 144 -44.71 12.45 -38.87
CA LYS A 144 -44.75 12.59 -40.33
C LYS A 144 -43.43 12.18 -40.99
N ALA A 145 -42.30 12.49 -40.36
CA ALA A 145 -40.98 12.12 -40.84
C ALA A 145 -40.78 10.61 -40.92
N ILE A 146 -41.26 9.86 -39.92
CA ILE A 146 -41.18 8.38 -39.90
C ILE A 146 -42.15 7.74 -40.89
N HIS A 147 -43.34 8.31 -41.05
CA HIS A 147 -44.36 7.79 -41.97
C HIS A 147 -44.18 8.24 -43.43
N GLY A 148 -43.05 8.87 -43.77
CA GLY A 148 -42.77 9.34 -45.14
C GLY A 148 -43.78 10.39 -45.65
N LYS A 149 -44.51 11.05 -44.74
CA LYS A 149 -45.51 12.09 -45.06
C LYS A 149 -44.91 13.50 -45.06
N MET A 150 -43.62 13.63 -44.80
CA MET A 150 -42.90 14.86 -45.09
C MET A 150 -42.44 14.81 -46.54
N GLN A 151 -42.98 15.70 -47.37
CA GLN A 151 -42.27 16.10 -48.57
C GLN A 151 -40.91 16.65 -48.13
N PRO A 152 -39.79 16.23 -48.74
CA PRO A 152 -38.53 16.89 -48.50
C PRO A 152 -38.71 18.35 -48.94
N LEU A 153 -38.64 19.28 -47.99
CA LEU A 153 -38.38 20.66 -48.33
C LEU A 153 -36.94 20.70 -48.83
N ILE A 154 -36.78 20.49 -50.14
CA ILE A 154 -35.56 20.78 -50.87
C ILE A 154 -35.28 22.25 -50.60
N THR A 155 -34.28 22.50 -49.74
CA THR A 155 -33.82 23.85 -49.44
C THR A 155 -32.83 24.16 -50.55
N CYS A 156 -33.23 25.03 -51.48
CA CYS A 156 -32.31 25.70 -52.41
C CYS A 156 -31.60 26.83 -51.68
#